data_AF-A0A7S3BJV3-F1
#
_entry.id   AF-A0A7S3BJV3-F1
#
_cell.length_a   1.000
_cell.length_b   1.000
_cell.length_c   1.000
_cell.angle_alpha   90.00
_cell.angle_beta   90.00
_cell.angle_gamma   90.00
#
_symmetry.space_group_name_H-M   'P 1'
#
loop_
_entity.id
_entity.type
_entity.pdbx_description
1 polymer ?
#
loop_
_entity_poly.entity_id
_entity_poly.type
_entity_poly.pdbx_seq_one_letter_code
_entity_poly.pdbx_strand_id
1 'polypeptide(L)'
;MAVGPRLDERGVARFAEGVREHDFAPHGPALSILGAMCLAFSWLGFNAGSSLAIVGQEDIITSVVLTTVLSSASAMLFGCAVLLLMAREVNTLDLINCLLAGLVGITAGCSVVEPWASCVIGIISALIYILASAGLRRVHCDDPLDASALHGAC
;
A
#
# COMPACT_ATOMS: atom_id res chain seq x y z
N MET A 1 11.18 -13.81 -8.86
CA MET A 1 11.24 -14.51 -10.17
C MET A 1 11.57 -16.01 -10.06
N ALA A 2 12.09 -16.53 -8.95
CA ALA A 2 12.50 -17.94 -8.86
C ALA A 2 11.35 -18.98 -8.85
N VAL A 3 10.14 -18.60 -8.39
CA VAL A 3 8.98 -19.52 -8.26
C VAL A 3 8.07 -19.50 -9.49
N GLY A 4 8.10 -18.43 -10.30
CA GLY A 4 7.23 -18.24 -11.46
C GLY A 4 5.79 -17.81 -11.11
N PRO A 5 4.94 -17.56 -12.13
CA PRO A 5 3.55 -17.15 -11.95
C PRO A 5 2.66 -18.27 -11.41
N ARG A 6 1.64 -17.91 -10.61
CA ARG A 6 0.65 -18.88 -10.10
C ARG A 6 -0.23 -19.44 -11.22
N LEU A 7 -0.68 -20.67 -11.01
CA LEU A 7 -1.57 -21.39 -11.91
C LEU A 7 -3.02 -21.26 -11.43
N ASP A 8 -3.97 -21.23 -12.35
CA ASP A 8 -5.39 -21.33 -12.05
C ASP A 8 -5.81 -22.79 -11.74
N GLU A 9 -7.09 -23.02 -11.44
CA GLU A 9 -7.64 -24.36 -11.17
C GLU A 9 -7.49 -25.35 -12.34
N ARG A 10 -7.24 -24.83 -13.55
CA ARG A 10 -7.04 -25.61 -14.78
C ARG A 10 -5.55 -25.89 -15.06
N GLY A 11 -4.64 -25.40 -14.20
CA GLY A 11 -3.20 -25.53 -14.36
C GLY A 11 -2.59 -24.53 -15.35
N VAL A 12 -3.31 -23.47 -15.72
CA VAL A 12 -2.86 -22.44 -16.68
C VAL A 12 -2.23 -21.26 -15.93
N ALA A 13 -1.06 -20.80 -16.37
CA ALA A 13 -0.34 -19.71 -15.70
C ALA A 13 -1.03 -18.36 -15.87
N ARG A 14 -0.95 -17.50 -14.84
CA ARG A 14 -1.62 -16.17 -14.79
C ARG A 14 -1.41 -15.29 -16.02
N PHE A 15 -0.21 -15.32 -16.61
CA PHE A 15 0.15 -14.49 -17.76
C PHE A 15 0.08 -15.24 -19.11
N ALA A 16 -0.53 -16.43 -19.16
CA ALA A 16 -0.76 -17.15 -20.40
C ALA A 16 -1.89 -16.50 -21.22
N GLU A 17 -1.87 -16.71 -22.54
CA GLU A 17 -2.91 -16.19 -23.42
C GLU A 17 -4.31 -16.72 -23.06
N GLY A 18 -5.28 -15.82 -23.01
CA GLY A 18 -6.69 -16.15 -22.73
C GLY A 18 -7.07 -16.21 -21.25
N VAL A 19 -6.11 -16.03 -20.33
CA VAL A 19 -6.37 -15.96 -18.88
C VAL A 19 -6.83 -14.56 -18.49
N ARG A 20 -7.90 -14.46 -17.69
CA ARG A 20 -8.45 -13.18 -17.24
C ARG A 20 -7.98 -12.87 -15.82
N GLU A 21 -7.74 -11.60 -15.50
CA GLU A 21 -7.31 -11.19 -14.15
C GLU A 21 -8.29 -11.62 -13.05
N HIS A 22 -9.59 -11.68 -13.36
CA HIS A 22 -10.63 -12.11 -12.42
C HIS A 22 -10.46 -13.56 -11.96
N ASP A 23 -9.77 -14.41 -12.73
CA ASP A 23 -9.52 -15.82 -12.36
C ASP A 23 -8.62 -15.93 -11.11
N PHE A 24 -7.99 -14.82 -10.69
CA PHE A 24 -7.12 -14.73 -9.53
C PHE A 24 -7.57 -13.71 -8.48
N ALA A 25 -8.87 -13.37 -8.49
CA ALA A 25 -9.45 -12.42 -7.55
C ALA A 25 -9.32 -12.88 -6.08
N PRO A 26 -9.21 -11.94 -5.13
CA PRO A 26 -9.17 -12.25 -3.71
C PRO A 26 -10.45 -12.96 -3.24
N HIS A 27 -10.29 -13.97 -2.39
CA HIS A 27 -11.37 -14.83 -1.91
C HIS A 27 -12.34 -14.12 -0.94
N GLY A 28 -11.96 -12.98 -0.37
CA GLY A 28 -12.75 -12.28 0.65
C GLY A 28 -12.37 -10.81 0.84
N PRO A 29 -12.94 -9.86 0.08
CA PRO A 29 -12.60 -8.44 0.19
C PRO A 29 -12.87 -7.86 1.59
N ALA A 30 -13.90 -8.34 2.30
CA ALA A 30 -14.17 -7.93 3.67
C ALA A 30 -13.04 -8.30 4.65
N LEU A 31 -12.43 -9.47 4.48
CA LEU A 31 -11.30 -9.91 5.30
C LEU A 31 -10.05 -9.10 4.98
N SER A 32 -9.83 -8.76 3.72
CA SER A 32 -8.75 -7.85 3.31
C SER A 32 -8.88 -6.47 3.94
N ILE A 33 -10.10 -5.90 3.97
CA ILE A 33 -10.37 -4.62 4.65
C ILE A 33 -10.07 -4.74 6.15
N LEU A 34 -10.54 -5.80 6.82
CA LEU A 34 -10.26 -6.03 8.23
C LEU A 34 -8.74 -6.11 8.49
N GLY A 35 -8.02 -6.86 7.67
CA GLY A 35 -6.56 -6.94 7.73
C GLY A 35 -5.89 -5.57 7.56
N ALA A 36 -6.34 -4.77 6.59
CA ALA A 36 -5.84 -3.41 6.36
C ALA A 36 -6.10 -2.49 7.57
N MET A 37 -7.26 -2.59 8.21
CA MET A 37 -7.57 -1.82 9.42
C MET A 37 -6.68 -2.23 10.60
N CYS A 38 -6.45 -3.53 10.79
CA CYS A 38 -5.52 -4.03 11.80
C CYS A 38 -4.10 -3.51 11.54
N LEU A 39 -3.62 -3.58 10.29
CA LEU A 39 -2.30 -3.08 9.91
C LEU A 39 -2.18 -1.57 10.12
N ALA A 40 -3.17 -0.78 9.68
CA ALA A 40 -3.16 0.67 9.84
C ALA A 40 -3.11 1.07 11.32
N PHE A 41 -3.90 0.41 12.17
CA PHE A 41 -3.86 0.64 13.61
C PHE A 41 -2.50 0.25 14.22
N SER A 42 -1.99 -0.94 13.88
CA SER A 42 -0.68 -1.41 14.36
C SER A 42 0.47 -0.51 13.88
N TRP A 43 0.36 0.12 12.71
CA TRP A 43 1.37 1.01 12.17
C TRP A 43 1.57 2.27 13.01
N LEU A 44 0.51 2.75 13.67
CA LEU A 44 0.62 3.88 14.61
C LEU A 44 1.56 3.51 15.76
N GLY A 45 1.39 2.31 16.32
CA GLY A 45 2.27 1.78 17.35
C GLY A 45 3.68 1.50 16.85
N PHE A 46 3.82 1.01 15.61
CA PHE A 46 5.12 0.77 14.98
C PHE A 46 5.94 2.07 14.83
N ASN A 47 5.34 3.11 14.26
CA ASN A 47 6.02 4.40 14.06
C ASN A 47 6.24 5.13 15.39
N ALA A 48 5.22 5.26 16.22
CA ALA A 48 5.35 5.95 17.51
C ALA A 48 6.32 5.23 18.46
N GLY A 49 6.21 3.91 18.56
CA GLY A 49 7.06 3.05 19.40
C GLY A 49 8.52 3.04 18.98
N SER A 50 8.83 3.36 17.73
CA SER A 50 10.21 3.50 17.23
C SER A 50 10.97 4.67 17.88
N SER A 51 10.27 5.57 18.59
CA SER A 51 10.89 6.63 19.38
C SER A 51 11.60 6.09 20.64
N LEU A 52 11.30 4.86 21.07
CA LEU A 52 11.87 4.15 22.24
C LEU A 52 11.74 4.88 23.61
N ALA A 53 11.15 6.07 23.64
CA ALA A 53 10.88 6.84 24.84
C ALA A 53 9.54 7.58 24.68
N ILE A 54 8.76 7.61 25.75
CA ILE A 54 7.48 8.35 25.82
C ILE A 54 7.63 9.58 26.71
N VAL A 55 8.20 9.40 27.90
CA VAL A 55 8.39 10.48 28.87
C VAL A 55 9.42 11.48 28.33
N GLY A 56 8.99 12.73 28.15
CA GLY A 56 9.82 13.81 27.60
C GLY A 56 9.91 13.87 26.07
N GLN A 57 9.15 13.04 25.35
CA GLN A 57 9.05 13.06 23.87
C GLN A 57 7.60 13.06 23.36
N GLU A 58 6.68 13.55 24.19
CA GLU A 58 5.23 13.60 23.92
C GLU A 58 4.91 14.32 22.60
N ASP A 59 5.60 15.42 22.32
CA ASP A 59 5.44 16.20 21.09
C ASP A 59 5.87 15.40 19.85
N ILE A 60 6.96 14.64 19.95
CA ILE A 60 7.47 13.81 18.86
C ILE A 60 6.49 12.69 18.57
N ILE A 61 6.02 11.97 19.59
CA ILE A 61 5.04 10.89 19.43
C ILE A 61 3.75 11.40 18.79
N THR A 62 3.26 12.54 19.26
CA THR A 62 2.05 13.15 18.70
C THR A 62 2.25 13.51 17.23
N SER A 63 3.41 14.11 16.89
CA SER A 63 3.78 14.41 15.51
C SER A 63 3.86 13.15 14.65
N VAL A 64 4.50 12.09 15.14
CA VAL A 64 4.64 10.81 14.43
C VAL A 64 3.29 10.17 14.12
N VAL A 65 2.37 10.13 15.08
CA VAL A 65 1.03 9.59 14.85
C VAL A 65 0.28 10.44 13.82
N LEU A 66 0.37 11.77 13.92
CA LEU A 66 -0.27 12.70 12.99
C LEU A 66 0.25 12.52 11.56
N THR A 67 1.57 12.56 11.35
CA THR A 67 2.18 12.41 10.02
C THR A 67 1.88 11.05 9.41
N THR A 68 1.84 9.99 10.22
CA THR A 68 1.51 8.64 9.78
C THR A 68 0.08 8.55 9.23
N VAL A 69 -0.90 9.08 9.98
CA VAL A 69 -2.31 9.08 9.55
C VAL A 69 -2.52 9.96 8.32
N LEU A 70 -1.93 11.15 8.29
CA LEU A 70 -2.05 12.09 7.17
C LEU A 70 -1.45 11.52 5.88
N SER A 71 -0.28 10.89 5.96
CA SER A 71 0.35 10.23 4.80
C SER A 71 -0.53 9.10 4.26
N SER A 72 -1.03 8.23 5.14
CA SER A 72 -1.90 7.11 4.73
C SER A 72 -3.21 7.58 4.10
N ALA A 73 -3.86 8.58 4.71
CA ALA A 73 -5.11 9.14 4.20
C ALA A 73 -4.93 9.84 2.84
N SER A 74 -3.89 10.66 2.70
CA SER A 74 -3.58 11.35 1.44
C SER A 74 -3.22 10.38 0.31
N ALA A 75 -2.46 9.31 0.61
CA ALA A 75 -2.14 8.25 -0.34
C ALA A 75 -3.40 7.53 -0.85
N MET A 76 -4.31 7.15 0.05
CA MET A 76 -5.57 6.50 -0.32
C MET A 76 -6.47 7.42 -1.15
N LEU A 77 -6.63 8.69 -0.76
CA LEU A 77 -7.47 9.66 -1.48
C LEU A 77 -6.93 9.94 -2.88
N PHE A 78 -5.62 10.17 -3.00
CA PHE A 78 -4.97 10.39 -4.28
C PHE A 78 -5.03 9.14 -5.15
N GLY A 79 -4.72 7.96 -4.59
CA GLY A 79 -4.83 6.68 -5.30
C GLY A 79 -6.24 6.44 -5.81
N CYS A 80 -7.27 6.69 -4.99
CA CYS A 80 -8.67 6.62 -5.40
C CYS A 80 -8.97 7.55 -6.59
N ALA A 81 -8.54 8.81 -6.52
CA ALA A 81 -8.74 9.77 -7.61
C ALA A 81 -8.04 9.32 -8.90
N VAL A 82 -6.79 8.86 -8.82
CA VAL A 82 -6.04 8.36 -9.97
C VAL A 82 -6.70 7.11 -10.57
N LEU A 83 -7.11 6.16 -9.73
CA LEU A 83 -7.79 4.94 -10.16
C LEU A 83 -9.13 5.24 -10.82
N LEU A 84 -9.92 6.19 -10.29
CA LEU A 84 -11.18 6.65 -10.91
C LEU A 84 -10.96 7.33 -12.27
N LEU A 85 -9.83 8.03 -12.45
CA LEU A 85 -9.49 8.67 -13.72
C LEU A 85 -8.96 7.67 -14.75
N MET A 86 -8.22 6.64 -14.31
CA MET A 86 -7.63 5.62 -15.19
C MET A 86 -8.61 4.49 -15.53
N ALA A 87 -9.40 4.06 -14.55
CA ALA A 87 -10.30 2.93 -14.63
C ALA A 87 -11.73 3.38 -14.30
N ARG A 88 -12.71 2.77 -14.98
CA ARG A 88 -14.13 2.99 -14.67
C ARG A 88 -14.57 2.29 -13.38
N GLU A 89 -13.79 1.33 -12.89
CA GLU A 89 -14.06 0.56 -11.67
C GLU A 89 -12.84 0.59 -10.75
N VAL A 90 -13.07 0.90 -9.48
CA VAL A 90 -12.03 0.92 -8.44
C VAL A 90 -12.08 -0.39 -7.67
N ASN A 91 -10.97 -1.13 -7.68
CA ASN A 91 -10.86 -2.35 -6.89
C ASN A 91 -10.53 -2.02 -5.43
N THR A 92 -11.22 -2.68 -4.50
CA THR A 92 -10.99 -2.55 -3.06
C THR A 92 -9.54 -2.84 -2.67
N LEU A 93 -8.88 -3.81 -3.29
CA LEU A 93 -7.48 -4.13 -2.99
C LEU A 93 -6.53 -3.00 -3.40
N ASP A 94 -6.76 -2.37 -4.54
CA ASP A 94 -5.91 -1.28 -5.01
C ASP A 94 -5.99 -0.08 -4.05
N LEU A 95 -7.18 0.19 -3.50
CA LEU A 95 -7.35 1.22 -2.47
C LEU A 95 -6.65 0.87 -1.16
N ILE A 96 -6.77 -0.38 -0.70
CA ILE A 96 -6.05 -0.88 0.48
C ILE A 96 -4.55 -0.70 0.27
N ASN A 97 -4.03 -1.07 -0.89
CA ASN A 97 -2.62 -0.93 -1.20
C ASN A 97 -2.18 0.53 -1.31
N CYS A 98 -3.00 1.44 -1.86
CA CYS A 98 -2.69 2.86 -1.82
C CYS A 98 -2.59 3.40 -0.39
N LEU A 99 -3.51 2.98 0.50
CA LEU A 99 -3.48 3.32 1.93
C LEU A 99 -2.19 2.81 2.59
N LEU A 100 -1.81 1.55 2.32
CA LEU A 100 -0.60 0.93 2.87
C LEU A 100 0.68 1.56 2.31
N ALA A 101 0.70 1.94 1.04
CA ALA A 101 1.85 2.61 0.41
C ALA A 101 2.18 3.92 1.14
N GLY A 102 1.17 4.70 1.53
CA GLY A 102 1.38 5.90 2.34
C GLY A 102 1.95 5.62 3.74
N LEU A 103 1.58 4.49 4.36
CA LEU A 103 2.16 4.05 5.64
C LEU A 103 3.62 3.61 5.48
N VAL A 104 3.93 2.87 4.42
CA VAL A 104 5.30 2.44 4.13
C VAL A 104 6.19 3.66 3.87
N GLY A 105 5.81 4.54 2.94
CA GLY A 105 6.65 5.67 2.54
C GLY A 105 6.94 6.68 3.66
N ILE A 106 6.00 6.89 4.59
CA ILE A 106 6.24 7.81 5.73
C ILE A 106 7.10 7.21 6.83
N THR A 107 7.25 5.88 6.87
CA THR A 107 7.89 5.16 7.99
C THR A 107 9.31 5.68 8.26
N ALA A 108 10.09 5.97 7.23
CA ALA A 108 11.47 6.46 7.38
C ALA A 108 11.58 7.89 7.93
N GLY A 109 10.55 8.73 7.72
CA GLY A 109 10.59 10.17 8.03
C GLY A 109 9.58 10.63 9.08
N CYS A 110 8.78 9.72 9.64
CA CYS A 110 7.59 10.06 10.42
C CYS A 110 7.83 11.01 11.62
N SER A 111 9.03 11.04 12.19
CA SER A 111 9.39 11.90 13.34
C SER A 111 9.97 13.26 12.98
N VAL A 112 10.38 13.48 11.72
CA VAL A 112 11.14 14.68 11.30
C VAL A 112 10.44 15.50 10.23
N VAL A 113 9.43 14.95 9.57
CA VAL A 113 8.69 15.65 8.51
C VAL A 113 7.51 16.44 9.06
N GLU A 114 7.25 17.59 8.46
CA GLU A 114 6.09 18.40 8.82
C GLU A 114 4.77 17.77 8.32
N PRO A 115 3.62 18.02 8.97
CA PRO A 115 2.33 17.43 8.61
C PRO A 115 1.87 17.67 7.16
N TRP A 116 2.22 18.81 6.56
CA TRP A 116 1.88 19.06 5.15
C TRP A 116 2.77 18.24 4.22
N ALA A 117 4.03 18.03 4.58
CA ALA A 117 5.00 17.25 3.81
C ALA A 117 4.66 15.76 3.87
N SER A 118 4.12 15.27 4.99
CA SER A 118 3.64 13.87 5.08
C SER A 118 2.51 13.58 4.10
N CYS A 119 1.63 14.55 3.83
CA CYS A 119 0.62 14.41 2.78
C CYS A 119 1.23 14.25 1.38
N VAL A 120 2.29 15.02 1.10
CA VAL A 120 3.00 14.93 -0.19
C VAL A 120 3.71 13.59 -0.33
N ILE A 121 4.35 13.10 0.74
CA ILE A 121 4.96 11.77 0.79
C ILE A 121 3.92 10.69 0.51
N GLY A 122 2.74 10.77 1.13
CA GLY A 122 1.63 9.84 0.88
C GLY A 122 1.21 9.81 -0.58
N ILE A 123 1.00 10.98 -1.19
CA ILE A 123 0.65 11.11 -2.62
C ILE A 123 1.71 10.48 -3.53
N ILE A 124 2.99 10.79 -3.28
CA ILE A 124 4.11 10.25 -4.07
C ILE A 124 4.19 8.73 -3.89
N SER A 125 4.01 8.21 -2.68
CA SER A 125 4.04 6.78 -2.38
C SER A 125 2.94 6.03 -3.12
N ALA A 126 1.71 6.57 -3.15
CA ALA A 126 0.62 5.98 -3.93
C ALA A 126 0.93 5.97 -5.43
N LEU A 127 1.52 7.04 -5.97
CA LEU A 127 1.94 7.09 -7.38
C LEU A 127 3.02 6.04 -7.69
N ILE A 128 4.04 5.93 -6.83
CA ILE A 128 5.10 4.93 -6.97
C ILE A 128 4.51 3.52 -6.92
N TYR A 129 3.64 3.23 -5.95
CA TYR A 129 2.94 1.96 -5.85
C TYR A 129 2.20 1.60 -7.15
N ILE A 130 1.37 2.51 -7.67
CA ILE A 130 0.58 2.27 -8.89
C ILE A 130 1.51 1.95 -10.08
N LEU A 131 2.59 2.73 -10.24
CA LEU A 131 3.55 2.53 -11.33
C LEU A 131 4.37 1.25 -11.17
N ALA A 132 4.82 0.93 -9.95
CA ALA A 132 5.59 -0.27 -9.65
C ALA A 132 4.74 -1.54 -9.82
N SER A 133 3.50 -1.54 -9.32
CA SER A 133 2.53 -2.62 -9.49
C SER A 133 2.25 -2.88 -10.98
N ALA A 134 2.01 -1.84 -11.77
CA ALA A 134 1.88 -1.96 -13.23
C ALA A 134 3.17 -2.44 -13.92
N GLY A 135 4.34 -1.99 -13.45
CA GLY A 135 5.65 -2.42 -13.95
C GLY A 135 5.92 -3.90 -13.70
N LEU A 136 5.63 -4.40 -12.50
CA LEU A 136 5.76 -5.83 -12.15
C LEU A 136 4.87 -6.71 -13.03
N ARG A 137 3.62 -6.29 -13.27
CA ARG A 137 2.72 -6.97 -14.21
C ARG A 137 3.29 -7.01 -15.64
N ARG A 138 3.90 -5.93 -16.12
CA ARG A 138 4.50 -5.87 -17.48
C ARG A 138 5.69 -6.82 -17.66
N VAL A 139 6.44 -7.11 -16.60
CA VAL A 139 7.54 -8.09 -16.64
C VAL A 139 7.08 -9.50 -16.27
N HIS A 140 5.75 -9.74 -16.24
CA HIS A 140 5.15 -11.02 -15.86
C HIS A 140 5.61 -11.53 -14.48
N CYS A 141 5.86 -10.60 -13.55
CA CYS A 141 6.12 -10.92 -12.15
C CYS A 141 4.79 -11.00 -11.41
N ASP A 142 4.44 -12.21 -10.97
CA ASP A 142 3.21 -12.45 -10.23
C ASP A 142 3.44 -12.20 -8.75
N ASP A 143 3.01 -11.03 -8.29
CA ASP A 143 2.92 -10.70 -6.88
C ASP A 143 1.43 -10.73 -6.48
N PRO A 144 0.98 -11.73 -5.69
CA PRO A 144 -0.44 -11.85 -5.34
C PRO A 144 -0.96 -10.71 -4.45
N LEU A 145 -0.07 -10.05 -3.70
CA LEU A 145 -0.42 -9.00 -2.74
C LEU A 145 0.14 -7.63 -3.11
N ASP A 146 0.85 -7.53 -4.25
CA ASP A 146 1.70 -6.38 -4.59
C ASP A 146 2.72 -6.01 -3.48
N ALA A 147 3.16 -6.99 -2.67
CA ALA A 147 4.05 -6.76 -1.54
C ALA A 147 5.39 -6.12 -1.96
N SER A 148 5.90 -6.50 -3.14
CA SER A 148 7.15 -5.98 -3.70
C SER A 148 7.00 -4.53 -4.17
N ALA A 149 5.85 -4.17 -4.75
CA ALA A 149 5.57 -2.79 -5.15
C ALA A 149 5.34 -1.88 -3.92
N LEU A 150 4.69 -2.41 -2.89
CA LEU A 150 4.48 -1.72 -1.62
C LEU A 150 5.79 -1.50 -0.86
N HIS A 151 6.45 -2.58 -0.45
CA HIS A 151 7.57 -2.53 0.49
C HIS A 151 8.94 -2.36 -0.17
N GLY A 152 9.07 -2.74 -1.44
CA GLY A 152 10.34 -2.65 -2.15
C GLY A 152 10.52 -1.34 -2.91
N ALA A 153 9.42 -0.68 -3.31
CA ALA A 153 9.49 0.53 -4.14
C ALA A 153 9.14 1.83 -3.40
N CYS A 154 8.25 1.78 -2.40
CA CYS A 154 7.83 2.93 -1.60
C CYS A 154 8.73 3.11 -0.37
#